data_AF-A0A414AFZ6-F1
#
_entry.id   AF-A0A414AFZ6-F1
#
_cell.length_a   1.000
_cell.length_b   1.000
_cell.length_c   1.000
_cell.angle_alpha   90.00
_cell.angle_beta   90.00
_cell.angle_gamma   90.00
#
_symmetry.space_group_name_H-M   'P 1'
#
loop_
_entity.id
_entity.type
_entity.pdbx_description
1 polymer ?
#
loop_
_entity_poly.entity_id
_entity_poly.type
_entity_poly.pdbx_seq_one_letter_code
_entity_poly.pdbx_strand_id
1 'polypeptide(L)' 'MKKTTMLEIAINGREVIAYVDGLYAPRNKNSNLYKSIVSAGYTPEDIGVKIDIAIGSHRQRGTEGFKMAIVKK' A
#
# COMPACT_ATOMS: atom_id res chain seq x y z
N MET A 1 15.22 -14.61 -15.73
CA MET A 1 13.91 -14.42 -15.08
C MET A 1 14.02 -13.28 -14.08
N LYS A 2 13.18 -12.24 -14.18
CA LYS A 2 13.03 -11.26 -13.09
C LYS A 2 12.43 -11.99 -11.88
N LYS A 3 13.01 -11.79 -10.69
CA LYS A 3 12.43 -12.31 -9.45
C LYS A 3 11.18 -11.49 -9.13
N THR A 4 10.01 -12.10 -9.19
CA THR A 4 8.76 -11.46 -8.78
C THR A 4 8.74 -11.32 -7.26
N THR A 5 8.56 -10.09 -6.78
CA THR A 5 8.43 -9.78 -5.36
C THR A 5 7.03 -10.09 -4.84
N MET A 6 6.90 -10.33 -3.54
CA MET A 6 5.58 -10.50 -2.90
C MET A 6 4.64 -9.32 -3.16
N LEU A 7 5.19 -8.10 -3.27
CA LEU A 7 4.40 -6.92 -3.61
C LEU A 7 3.90 -6.94 -5.05
N GLU A 8 4.74 -7.34 -6.01
CA GLU A 8 4.31 -7.48 -7.42
C GLU A 8 3.24 -8.56 -7.58
N ILE A 9 3.36 -9.67 -6.85
CA ILE A 9 2.30 -10.70 -6.78
C ILE A 9 1.02 -10.10 -6.19
N ALA A 10 1.12 -9.33 -5.10
CA ALA A 10 -0.05 -8.69 -4.48
C ALA A 10 -0.70 -7.62 -5.37
N ILE A 11 0.09 -6.88 -6.15
CA ILE A 11 -0.43 -5.90 -7.13
C ILE A 11 -1.21 -6.64 -8.22
N ASN A 12 -0.71 -7.79 -8.69
CA ASN A 12 -1.38 -8.64 -9.66
C ASN A 12 -1.81 -7.90 -10.95
N GLY A 13 -0.93 -7.04 -11.47
CA GLY A 13 -1.19 -6.26 -12.68
C GLY A 13 -2.19 -5.11 -12.53
N ARG A 14 -2.72 -4.85 -11.33
CA ARG A 14 -3.59 -3.69 -11.07
C ARG A 14 -2.81 -2.38 -11.23
N GLU A 15 -3.53 -1.34 -11.65
CA GLU A 15 -2.95 -0.01 -11.78
C GLU A 15 -2.50 0.51 -10.41
N VAL A 16 -1.20 0.82 -10.29
CA VAL A 16 -0.60 1.34 -9.06
C VAL A 16 -0.73 2.86 -9.04
N ILE A 17 -1.38 3.37 -8.00
CA ILE A 17 -1.50 4.80 -7.74
C ILE A 17 -0.27 5.31 -7.00
N ALA A 18 0.15 4.60 -5.94
CA ALA A 18 1.31 4.98 -5.13
C ALA A 18 1.92 3.77 -4.43
N TYR A 19 3.25 3.75 -4.28
CA TYR A 19 3.95 2.83 -3.41
C TYR A 19 4.10 3.41 -2.00
N VAL A 20 3.93 2.58 -0.98
CA VAL A 20 3.94 3.00 0.42
C VAL A 20 4.78 2.04 1.24
N ASP A 21 5.74 2.57 1.98
CA ASP A 21 6.48 1.83 3.00
C ASP A 21 5.99 2.24 4.40
N GLY A 22 5.55 1.28 5.21
CA GLY A 22 5.17 1.53 6.61
C GLY A 22 4.10 0.58 7.15
N LEU A 23 3.50 0.93 8.28
CA LEU A 23 2.45 0.13 8.92
C LEU A 23 1.15 0.16 8.10
N TYR A 24 0.42 -0.96 8.10
CA TYR A 24 -0.96 -1.00 7.62
C TYR A 24 -1.88 -0.32 8.65
N ALA A 25 -1.88 1.00 8.63
CA ALA A 25 -2.68 1.83 9.54
C ALA A 25 -3.41 2.91 8.75
N PRO A 26 -4.36 2.55 7.86
CA PRO A 26 -4.97 3.49 6.91
C PRO A 26 -5.84 4.56 7.58
N ARG A 27 -6.18 4.42 8.87
CA ARG A 27 -6.97 5.43 9.63
C ARG A 27 -6.13 6.24 10.62
N ASN A 28 -4.85 5.92 10.79
CA ASN A 28 -3.96 6.67 11.66
C ASN A 28 -3.35 7.84 10.86
N LYS A 29 -3.70 9.08 11.21
CA LYS A 29 -3.23 10.29 10.52
C LYS A 29 -1.70 10.45 10.45
N ASN A 30 -1.00 9.81 11.38
CA ASN A 30 0.46 9.85 11.44
C ASN A 30 1.13 8.78 10.56
N SER A 31 0.38 7.78 10.09
CA SER A 31 0.94 6.71 9.27
C SER A 31 1.24 7.19 7.84
N ASN A 32 2.28 6.61 7.25
CA ASN A 32 2.61 6.87 5.84
C ASN A 32 1.44 6.47 4.93
N LEU A 33 0.76 5.35 5.24
CA LEU A 33 -0.37 4.88 4.45
C LEU A 33 -1.52 5.89 4.41
N TYR A 34 -1.91 6.45 5.55
CA TYR A 34 -2.95 7.48 5.60
C TYR A 34 -2.57 8.70 4.75
N LYS A 35 -1.33 9.20 4.93
CA LYS A 35 -0.84 10.37 4.20
C LYS A 35 -0.79 10.12 2.69
N SER A 36 -0.38 8.93 2.26
CA SER A 36 -0.35 8.55 0.85
C SER A 36 -1.74 8.41 0.24
N ILE A 37 -2.72 7.87 0.98
CA ILE A 37 -4.13 7.79 0.54
C ILE A 37 -4.69 9.20 0.30
N VAL A 38 -4.52 10.10 1.26
CA VAL A 38 -5.00 11.48 1.17
C VAL A 38 -4.28 12.26 0.06
N SER A 39 -2.95 12.10 -0.06
CA SER A 39 -2.17 12.74 -1.13
C SER A 39 -2.56 12.27 -2.52
N ALA A 40 -3.11 11.05 -2.65
CA ALA A 40 -3.63 10.52 -3.90
C ALA A 40 -5.08 10.95 -4.19
N GLY A 41 -5.68 11.78 -3.34
CA GLY A 41 -7.05 12.30 -3.51
C GLY A 41 -8.16 11.36 -3.03
N TYR A 42 -7.83 10.39 -2.18
CA TYR A 42 -8.78 9.43 -1.61
C TYR A 42 -8.91 9.59 -0.09
N THR A 43 -9.89 8.90 0.49
CA THR A 43 -10.00 8.73 1.95
C THR A 43 -9.89 7.26 2.35
N PRO A 44 -9.64 6.95 3.64
CA PRO A 44 -9.58 5.56 4.11
C PRO A 44 -10.87 4.76 3.86
N GLU A 45 -12.01 5.44 3.72
CA GLU A 45 -13.31 4.86 3.39
C GLU A 45 -13.41 4.41 1.92
N ASP A 46 -12.56 4.94 1.03
CA ASP A 46 -12.51 4.51 -0.36
C ASP A 46 -11.82 3.14 -0.53
N ILE A 47 -11.14 2.63 0.51
CA ILE A 47 -10.53 1.30 0.50
C ILE A 47 -11.61 0.23 0.42
N GLY A 48 -11.48 -0.67 -0.55
CA GLY A 48 -12.47 -1.70 -0.85
C GLY A 48 -13.62 -1.19 -1.72
N VAL A 49 -13.68 0.09 -2.06
CA VAL A 49 -14.73 0.68 -2.91
C VAL A 49 -14.14 1.23 -4.21
N LYS A 50 -13.14 2.12 -4.13
CA LYS A 50 -12.48 2.75 -5.30
C LYS A 50 -11.02 2.36 -5.43
N ILE A 51 -10.37 2.05 -4.31
CA ILE A 51 -8.96 1.67 -4.24
C ILE A 51 -8.83 0.42 -3.37
N ASP A 52 -7.77 -0.34 -3.55
CA ASP A 52 -7.35 -1.41 -2.65
C ASP A 52 -5.91 -1.18 -2.21
N ILE A 53 -5.49 -1.86 -1.14
CA ILE A 53 -4.09 -1.84 -0.68
C ILE A 53 -3.47 -3.21 -0.95
N ALA A 54 -2.53 -3.26 -1.89
CA ALA A 54 -1.69 -4.43 -2.11
C ALA A 54 -0.60 -4.46 -1.04
N ILE A 55 -0.50 -5.56 -0.28
CA ILE A 55 0.48 -5.73 0.79
C ILE A 55 1.50 -6.77 0.38
N GLY A 56 2.76 -6.36 0.30
CA GLY A 56 3.91 -7.22 0.04
C GLY A 56 4.59 -7.68 1.32
N SER A 57 5.91 -7.84 1.26
CA SER A 57 6.69 -8.35 2.38
C SER A 57 6.81 -7.33 3.53
N HIS A 58 6.82 -7.87 4.75
CA HIS A 58 7.20 -7.14 5.96
C HIS A 58 8.71 -6.85 5.96
N ARG A 59 9.14 -5.69 6.45
CA ARG A 59 10.57 -5.39 6.63
C ARG A 59 11.16 -6.31 7.70
N GLN A 60 12.28 -6.98 7.40
CA GLN A 60 12.97 -7.88 8.34
C GLN A 60 13.90 -7.16 9.33
N ARG A 61 14.30 -5.90 9.07
CA ARG A 61 15.16 -5.09 9.97
C ARG A 61 14.74 -3.62 9.94
N GLY A 62 14.54 -3.02 11.12
CA GLY A 62 14.15 -1.62 11.29
C GLY A 62 12.65 -1.40 11.52
N THR A 63 12.27 -0.14 11.76
CA THR A 63 10.92 0.31 12.17
C THR A 63 9.83 -0.42 11.38
N GLU A 64 8.94 -1.05 12.15
CA GLU A 64 7.88 -1.97 11.76
C GLU A 64 7.10 -1.49 10.52
N GLY A 65 6.86 -2.38 9.55
CA GLY A 65 6.09 -2.02 8.38
C GLY A 65 6.18 -2.98 7.20
N PHE A 66 5.20 -2.84 6.31
CA PHE A 66 5.06 -3.56 5.06
C PHE A 66 5.50 -2.68 3.89
N LYS A 67 5.98 -3.33 2.82
CA LYS A 67 5.98 -2.72 1.49
C LYS A 67 4.57 -2.87 0.91
N MET A 68 3.93 -1.76 0.56
CA MET A 68 2.54 -1.74 0.09
C MET A 68 2.42 -0.91 -1.19
N ALA A 69 1.29 -1.07 -1.86
CA ALA A 69 0.87 -0.19 -2.94
C ALA A 69 -0.62 0.13 -2.81
N ILE A 70 -0.97 1.39 -3.01
CA ILE A 70 -2.34 1.81 -3.27
C ILE A 70 -2.60 1.52 -4.74
N VAL A 71 -3.63 0.73 -5.03
CA VAL A 71 -3.99 0.33 -6.39
C VAL A 71 -5.44 0.68 -6.69
N LYS A 72 -5.76 0.88 -7.96
CA LYS A 72 -7.16 0.92 -8.40
C LYS A 72 -7.83 -0.43 -8.16
N LYS A 73 -9.10 -0.37 -7.77
CA LYS A 73 -9.96 -1.55 -7.66
C LYS A 73 -10.41 -2.02 -9.03
#